data_AF-A0A534YNT6-F1
#
_entry.id   AF-A0A534YNT6-F1
#
_cell.length_a   1.000
_cell.length_b   1.000
_cell.length_c   1.000
_cell.angle_alpha   90.00
_cell.angle_beta   90.00
_cell.angle_gamma   90.00
#
_symmetry.space_group_name_H-M   'P 1'
#
loop_
_entity.id
_entity.type
_entity.pdbx_description
1 polymer ?
#
loop_
_entity_poly.entity_id
_entity_poly.type
_entity_poly.pdbx_seq_one_letter_code
_entity_poly.pdbx_strand_id
1 'polypeptide(L)' 'MAETAKKSPRKNRLFGAAIVKAVLRKRNGVTASSELYEGILRDLGVTDVQVEEYLAEHAEEVELAIRSHGRRGD' A
#
# COMPACT_ATOMS: atom_id res chain seq x y z
N MET A 1 -17.67 -9.17 -13.68
CA MET A 1 -16.70 -10.25 -13.42
C MET A 1 -15.50 -9.65 -12.71
N ALA A 2 -15.14 -10.12 -11.51
CA ALA A 2 -14.02 -9.60 -10.75
C ALA A 2 -12.73 -10.22 -11.31
N GLU A 3 -11.97 -9.45 -12.08
CA GLU A 3 -10.62 -9.83 -12.51
C GLU A 3 -9.73 -9.98 -11.29
N THR A 4 -9.63 -11.21 -10.79
CA THR A 4 -8.57 -11.63 -9.89
C THR A 4 -7.27 -11.62 -10.69
N ALA A 5 -6.69 -10.43 -10.86
CA ALA A 5 -5.36 -10.26 -11.38
C ALA A 5 -4.41 -11.08 -10.49
N LYS A 6 -3.91 -12.20 -11.01
CA LYS A 6 -2.80 -12.99 -10.47
C LYS A 6 -1.53 -12.12 -10.47
N LYS A 7 -1.49 -11.06 -9.67
CA LYS A 7 -0.23 -10.39 -9.31
C LYS A 7 0.49 -11.35 -8.37
N SER A 8 1.73 -11.69 -8.72
CA SER A 8 2.59 -12.59 -7.92
C SER A 8 2.52 -12.25 -6.43
N PRO A 9 2.58 -13.22 -5.51
CA PRO A 9 2.39 -12.98 -4.08
C PRO A 9 3.37 -11.94 -3.50
N ARG A 10 4.50 -11.69 -4.16
CA ARG A 10 5.41 -10.57 -3.84
C ARG A 10 4.83 -9.20 -4.23
N LYS A 11 4.28 -9.09 -5.44
CA LYS A 11 3.64 -7.88 -5.98
C LYS A 11 2.40 -7.52 -5.17
N ASN A 12 1.65 -8.51 -4.67
CA ASN A 12 0.49 -8.29 -3.82
C ASN A 12 0.87 -7.74 -2.42
N ARG A 13 2.01 -8.19 -1.86
CA ARG A 13 2.53 -7.72 -0.57
C ARG A 13 3.07 -6.29 -0.64
N LEU A 14 3.86 -5.99 -1.67
CA LEU A 14 4.34 -4.62 -1.92
C LEU A 14 3.19 -3.65 -2.17
N PHE A 15 2.18 -4.06 -2.95
CA PHE A 15 0.98 -3.27 -3.20
C PHE A 15 0.20 -2.97 -1.91
N GLY A 16 0.02 -3.98 -1.04
CA GLY A 16 -0.63 -3.78 0.27
C GLY A 16 0.15 -2.80 1.16
N ALA A 17 1.47 -2.95 1.26
CA ALA A 17 2.31 -2.05 2.05
C ALA A 17 2.31 -0.61 1.51
N ALA A 18 2.30 -0.45 0.18
CA ALA A 18 2.21 0.84 -0.50
C ALA A 18 0.90 1.57 -0.20
N ILE A 19 -0.24 0.86 -0.23
CA ILE A 19 -1.54 1.41 0.14
C ILE A 19 -1.52 1.89 1.58
N VAL A 20 -1.02 1.07 2.51
CA VAL A 20 -0.94 1.44 3.94
C VAL A 20 -0.11 2.72 4.13
N LYS A 21 1.08 2.81 3.52
CA LYS A 21 1.95 4.01 3.59
C LYS A 21 1.25 5.24 3.03
N ALA A 22 0.59 5.13 1.88
CA ALA A 22 -0.10 6.25 1.24
C ALA A 22 -1.36 6.69 2.01
N VAL A 23 -2.11 5.77 2.63
CA VAL A 23 -3.24 6.10 3.52
C VAL A 23 -2.75 6.80 4.79
N LEU A 24 -1.69 6.31 5.42
CA LEU A 24 -1.07 6.94 6.60
C LEU A 24 -0.60 8.37 6.29
N ARG A 25 0.05 8.57 5.14
CA ARG A 25 0.49 9.89 4.66
C ARG A 25 -0.69 10.85 4.47
N LYS A 26 -1.81 10.36 3.94
CA LYS A 26 -3.02 11.16 3.68
C LYS A 26 -3.80 11.52 4.94
N ARG A 27 -3.78 10.68 5.98
CA ARG A 27 -4.60 10.81 7.20
C ARG A 27 -4.01 11.72 8.28
N ASN A 28 -3.19 12.72 7.92
CA ASN A 28 -2.48 13.69 8.78
C ASN A 28 -1.09 13.27 9.26
N GLY A 29 -0.10 13.23 8.34
CA GLY A 29 1.32 13.40 8.71
C GLY A 29 1.88 12.41 9.73
N VAL A 30 1.19 11.29 9.98
CA VAL A 30 1.70 10.20 10.79
C VAL A 30 2.88 9.68 10.00
N THR A 31 4.07 9.93 10.50
CA THR A 31 5.30 9.43 9.94
C THR A 31 5.09 7.95 9.64
N ALA A 32 5.38 7.54 8.41
CA ALA A 32 5.43 6.12 8.06
C ALA A 32 6.34 5.34 9.04
N SER A 33 7.18 6.02 9.83
CA SER A 33 7.86 5.54 11.04
C SER A 33 6.95 5.18 12.24
N SER A 34 5.71 4.76 12.02
CA SER A 34 4.89 4.21 13.11
C SER A 34 5.29 2.74 13.31
N GLU A 35 5.47 2.29 14.55
CA GLU A 35 5.79 0.89 14.88
C GLU A 35 4.82 -0.11 14.22
N LEU A 36 3.56 0.32 14.01
CA LEU A 36 2.56 -0.44 13.29
C LEU A 36 2.95 -0.68 11.82
N TYR A 37 3.48 0.34 11.13
CA TYR A 37 3.92 0.21 9.75
C TYR A 37 5.15 -0.70 9.65
N GLU A 38 6.11 -0.57 10.56
CA GLU A 38 7.26 -1.50 10.63
C GLU A 38 6.81 -2.94 10.89
N GLY A 39 5.82 -3.14 11.77
CA GLY A 39 5.21 -4.46 11.99
C GLY A 39 4.58 -5.04 10.73
N ILE A 40 3.85 -4.22 9.97
CA ILE A 40 3.24 -4.62 8.69
C ILE A 40 4.31 -4.96 7.65
N LEU A 41 5.37 -4.15 7.53
CA LEU A 41 6.49 -4.44 6.65
C LEU A 41 7.15 -5.78 6.98
N ARG A 42 7.33 -6.06 8.27
CA ARG A 42 7.93 -7.31 8.76
C ARG A 42 7.04 -8.53 8.48
N ASP A 43 5.73 -8.41 8.68
CA ASP A 43 4.75 -9.46 8.36
C ASP A 43 4.72 -9.78 6.85
N LEU A 44 4.72 -8.72 6.03
CA LEU A 44 4.75 -8.83 4.57
C LEU A 44 6.14 -9.24 4.04
N GLY A 45 7.18 -9.15 4.85
CA GLY A 45 8.57 -9.45 4.47
C GLY A 45 9.09 -8.52 3.37
N VAL A 46 8.71 -7.25 3.42
CA VAL A 46 9.13 -6.19 2.48
C VAL A 46 9.76 -5.03 3.24
N THR A 47 10.59 -4.23 2.60
CA THR A 47 11.22 -3.06 3.23
C THR A 47 10.57 -1.77 2.81
N ASP A 48 10.73 -0.71 3.62
CA ASP A 48 10.25 0.63 3.27
C ASP A 48 10.80 1.08 1.91
N VAL A 49 12.10 0.84 1.65
CA VAL A 49 12.76 1.14 0.37
C VAL A 49 12.04 0.46 -0.80
N GLN A 50 11.74 -0.84 -0.70
CA GLN A 50 11.01 -1.54 -1.76
C GLN A 50 9.60 -0.99 -1.97
N VAL A 51 8.98 -0.52 -0.89
CA VAL A 51 7.66 0.11 -0.95
C VAL A 51 7.75 1.49 -1.59
N GLU A 52 8.81 2.26 -1.35
CA GLU A 52 9.04 3.55 -2.02
C GLU A 52 9.30 3.40 -3.50
N GLU A 53 10.14 2.44 -3.89
CA GLU A 53 10.36 2.11 -5.30
C GLU A 53 9.05 1.70 -5.97
N TYR A 54 8.28 0.82 -5.32
CA TYR A 54 6.98 0.40 -5.84
C TYR A 54 5.97 1.56 -5.92
N LEU A 55 5.97 2.47 -4.94
CA LEU A 55 5.13 3.67 -4.95
C LEU A 55 5.54 4.62 -6.07
N ALA A 56 6.83 4.77 -6.37
CA ALA A 56 7.30 5.62 -7.45
C ALA A 56 6.88 5.07 -8.83
N GLU A 57 6.95 3.75 -9.01
CA GLU A 57 6.57 3.08 -10.26
C GLU A 57 5.05 2.92 -10.44
N HIS A 58 4.29 2.77 -9.34
CA HIS A 58 2.86 2.43 -9.35
C HIS A 58 1.99 3.43 -8.57
N ALA A 59 2.44 4.68 -8.44
CA ALA A 59 1.75 5.73 -7.67
C ALA A 59 0.26 5.83 -8.03
N GLU A 60 -0.05 5.88 -9.33
CA GLU A 60 -1.42 6.03 -9.83
C GLU A 60 -2.32 4.83 -9.49
N GLU A 61 -1.81 3.59 -9.61
CA GLU A 61 -2.56 2.38 -9.22
C GLU A 61 -2.89 2.39 -7.72
N VAL A 62 -1.93 2.81 -6.88
CA VAL A 62 -2.10 2.88 -5.43
C VAL A 62 -3.09 3.99 -5.05
N GLU A 63 -2.99 5.16 -5.67
CA GLU A 63 -3.95 6.26 -5.45
C GLU A 63 -5.37 5.89 -5.88
N LEU A 64 -5.52 5.22 -7.03
CA LEU A 64 -6.81 4.71 -7.49
C LEU A 64 -7.38 3.67 -6.53
N ALA A 65 -6.56 2.77 -6.00
CA ALA A 65 -7.00 1.79 -5.02
C ALA A 65 -7.48 2.45 -3.72
N ILE A 66 -6.74 3.45 -3.22
CA ILE A 66 -7.14 4.23 -2.04
C ILE A 66 -8.45 4.98 -2.28
N ARG A 67 -8.60 5.61 -3.45
CA ARG A 67 -9.82 6.35 -3.84
C ARG A 67 -11.02 5.41 -4.01
N SER A 68 -10.80 4.23 -4.59
CA SER A 68 -11.84 3.22 -4.80
C SER A 68 -12.30 2.59 -3.48
N HIS A 69 -11.37 2.32 -2.57
CA HIS A 69 -11.66 1.76 -1.25
C HIS A 69 -12.36 2.77 -0.33
N GLY A 70 -12.13 4.07 -0.50
CA GLY A 70 -12.86 5.12 0.22
C GLY A 70 -14.31 5.35 -0.25
N ARG A 71 -14.71 4.78 -1.40
CA ARG A 71 -16.04 5.02 -2.01
C ARG A 71 -17.03 3.85 -1.81
N ARG A 72 -16.64 2.78 -1.11
CA ARG A 72 -17.54 1.66 -0.73
C ARG A 72 -18.03 1.80 0.72
N GLY A 73 -18.46 2.99 1.07
CA GLY A 73 -19.14 3.31 2.30
C GLY A 73 -20.30 4.25 1.99
N ASP A 74 -21.22 3.79 1.15
CA ASP A 74 -22.58 4.31 0.99
C ASP A 74 -23.52 3.10 0.84
#